data_AF-I4N3N6-F1
#
_entry.id   AF-I4N3N6-F1
#
_cell.length_a   1.000
_cell.length_b   1.000
_cell.length_c   1.000
_cell.angle_alpha   90.00
_cell.angle_beta   90.00
_cell.angle_gamma   90.00
#
_symmetry.space_group_name_H-M   'P 1'
#
loop_
_entity.id
_entity.type
_entity.pdbx_description
1 polymer ?
#
loop_
_entity_poly.entity_id
_entity_poly.type
_entity_poly.pdbx_seq_one_letter_code
_entity_poly.pdbx_strand_id
1 'polypeptide(L)'
;MSDIKLLAYWLIATGVAMNVLIVWTLARLCGRLVYTAVAAASFTRFCWACGRVHGFKENKFPSWVYAPWVWYGFFSVSLWDKPGSINHLGGAGVWKGVGNWTVFPVKEAEPCL
;
A
#
# COMPACT_ATOMS: atom_id res chain seq x y z
N MET A 1 25.96 -28.15 -37.45
CA MET A 1 26.25 -26.88 -36.75
C MET A 1 27.44 -27.15 -35.84
N SER A 2 28.49 -26.33 -35.82
CA SER A 2 29.67 -26.61 -34.98
C SER A 2 29.33 -26.39 -33.50
N ASP A 3 29.90 -27.21 -32.61
CA ASP A 3 29.64 -27.15 -31.16
C ASP A 3 29.90 -25.76 -30.57
N ILE A 4 30.89 -25.05 -31.11
CA ILE A 4 31.21 -23.67 -30.75
C ILE A 4 30.05 -22.71 -31.03
N LYS A 5 29.33 -22.88 -32.15
CA LYS A 5 28.15 -22.05 -32.47
C LYS A 5 26.99 -22.34 -31.53
N LEU A 6 26.81 -23.61 -31.15
CA LEU A 6 25.78 -24.01 -30.18
C LEU A 6 26.05 -23.39 -28.80
N LEU A 7 27.31 -23.44 -28.33
CA LEU A 7 27.75 -22.81 -27.08
C LEU A 7 27.53 -21.29 -27.10
N ALA A 8 27.88 -20.63 -28.21
CA ALA A 8 27.69 -19.19 -28.36
C ALA A 8 26.21 -18.79 -28.29
N TYR A 9 25.32 -19.53 -28.97
CA TYR A 9 23.88 -19.27 -28.88
C TYR A 9 23.32 -19.53 -27.48
N TRP A 10 23.82 -20.55 -26.77
CA TRP A 10 23.38 -20.86 -25.41
C TRP A 10 23.78 -19.77 -24.41
N LEU A 11 25.00 -19.23 -24.52
CA LEU A 11 25.48 -18.10 -23.72
C LEU A 11 24.67 -16.82 -23.96
N ILE A 12 24.36 -16.53 -25.23
CA ILE A 12 23.52 -15.37 -25.57
C ILE A 12 22.11 -15.55 -25.01
N ALA A 13 21.50 -16.73 -25.20
CA ALA A 13 20.16 -17.02 -24.72
C ALA A 13 20.05 -16.92 -23.19
N THR A 14 21.02 -17.46 -22.45
CA THR A 14 21.06 -17.35 -20.98
C THR A 14 21.32 -15.93 -20.51
N GLY A 15 22.21 -15.19 -21.17
CA GLY A 15 22.43 -13.76 -20.88
C GLY A 15 21.15 -12.93 -21.08
N VAL A 16 20.44 -13.15 -22.19
CA VAL A 16 19.17 -12.45 -22.46
C VAL A 16 18.11 -12.84 -21.42
N ALA A 17 17.96 -14.13 -21.11
CA ALA A 17 17.00 -14.60 -20.12
C ALA A 17 17.25 -13.98 -18.74
N MET A 18 18.50 -13.89 -18.30
CA MET A 18 18.86 -13.26 -17.03
C MET A 18 18.54 -11.76 -17.01
N ASN A 19 18.82 -11.04 -18.11
CA ASN A 19 18.47 -9.62 -18.21
C ASN A 19 16.96 -9.40 -18.16
N VAL A 20 16.19 -10.24 -18.86
CA VAL A 20 14.71 -10.20 -18.80
C VAL A 20 14.21 -10.45 -17.37
N LEU A 21 14.77 -11.44 -16.67
CA LEU A 21 14.41 -11.72 -15.29
C LEU A 21 14.72 -10.55 -14.35
N ILE A 22 15.86 -9.89 -14.52
CA ILE A 22 16.24 -8.72 -13.73
C ILE A 22 15.26 -7.57 -13.98
N VAL A 23 15.02 -7.23 -15.25
CA VAL A 23 14.09 -6.15 -15.63
C VAL A 23 12.68 -6.43 -15.12
N TRP A 24 12.21 -7.67 -15.28
CA TRP A 24 10.90 -8.08 -14.80
C TRP A 24 10.76 -7.98 -13.28
N THR A 25 11.79 -8.39 -12.54
CA THR A 25 11.81 -8.33 -11.08
C THR A 25 11.84 -6.88 -10.59
N LEU A 26 12.66 -6.03 -11.22
CA LEU A 26 12.70 -4.60 -10.92
C LEU A 26 11.36 -3.92 -11.24
N ALA A 27 10.75 -4.21 -12.39
CA ALA A 27 9.45 -3.67 -12.76
C ALA A 27 8.36 -4.04 -11.75
N ARG A 28 8.34 -5.29 -11.27
CA ARG A 28 7.43 -5.73 -10.21
C ARG A 28 7.67 -5.01 -8.90
N LEU A 29 8.93 -4.80 -8.52
CA LEU A 29 9.28 -4.08 -7.29
C LEU A 29 8.81 -2.61 -7.37
N CYS A 30 9.10 -1.92 -8.48
CA CYS A 30 8.64 -0.55 -8.72
C CYS A 30 7.11 -0.46 -8.71
N GLY A 31 6.43 -1.38 -9.40
CA GLY A 31 4.97 -1.43 -9.41
C GLY A 31 4.37 -1.61 -8.01
N ARG A 32 4.96 -2.48 -7.18
CA ARG A 32 4.58 -2.63 -5.77
C ARG A 32 4.80 -1.33 -5.01
N LEU A 33 5.99 -0.73 -5.06
CA LEU A 33 6.30 0.52 -4.35
C LEU A 33 5.32 1.64 -4.70
N VAL A 34 5.02 1.84 -5.98
CA VAL A 34 4.06 2.85 -6.44
C VAL A 34 2.66 2.54 -5.93
N TYR A 35 2.19 1.30 -6.09
CA TYR A 35 0.88 0.90 -5.59
C TYR A 35 0.77 1.11 -4.08
N THR A 36 1.78 0.69 -3.32
CA THR A 36 1.82 0.80 -1.86
C THR A 36 1.81 2.26 -1.42
N ALA A 37 2.52 3.15 -2.12
CA ALA A 37 2.49 4.59 -1.85
C ALA A 37 1.09 5.19 -2.05
N VAL A 38 0.42 4.82 -3.14
CA VAL A 38 -0.96 5.27 -3.43
C VAL A 38 -1.96 4.68 -2.43
N ALA A 39 -1.83 3.39 -2.09
CA ALA A 39 -2.65 2.71 -1.09
C ALA A 39 -2.52 3.37 0.28
N ALA A 40 -1.29 3.66 0.71
CA ALA A 40 -1.01 4.39 1.95
C ALA A 40 -1.66 5.78 1.94
N ALA A 41 -1.56 6.53 0.84
CA ALA A 41 -2.22 7.83 0.73
C ALA A 41 -3.76 7.73 0.81
N SER A 42 -4.34 6.74 0.13
CA SER A 42 -5.79 6.48 0.23
C SER A 42 -6.21 6.06 1.63
N PHE A 43 -5.39 5.28 2.32
CA PHE A 43 -5.67 4.82 3.68
C PHE A 43 -5.56 5.96 4.70
N THR A 44 -4.56 6.85 4.57
CA THR A 44 -4.46 8.06 5.40
C THR A 44 -5.68 8.95 5.22
N ARG A 45 -6.18 9.11 3.98
CA ARG A 45 -7.42 9.86 3.71
C ARG A 45 -8.64 9.21 4.35
N PHE A 46 -8.75 7.88 4.30
CA PHE A 46 -9.80 7.13 4.97
C PHE A 46 -9.75 7.35 6.49
N CYS A 47 -8.58 7.20 7.12
CA CYS A 47 -8.41 7.45 8.55
C CYS A 47 -8.82 8.87 8.91
N TRP A 48 -8.42 9.86 8.10
CA TRP A 48 -8.80 11.26 8.32
C TRP A 48 -10.32 11.45 8.26
N ALA A 49 -10.99 10.84 7.27
CA ALA A 49 -12.43 10.88 7.16
C ALA A 49 -13.12 10.23 8.38
N CYS A 50 -12.62 9.09 8.85
CA CYS A 50 -13.08 8.45 10.09
C CYS A 50 -12.90 9.37 11.30
N GLY A 51 -11.74 10.00 11.46
CA GLY A 51 -11.44 10.91 12.57
C GLY A 51 -12.30 12.18 12.55
N ARG A 52 -12.65 12.72 11.37
CA ARG A 52 -13.60 13.84 11.28
C ARG A 52 -15.00 13.48 11.75
N VAL A 53 -15.41 12.23 11.56
CA VAL A 53 -16.75 11.75 11.88
C VAL A 53 -16.83 11.35 13.35
N HIS A 54 -15.93 10.48 13.82
CA HIS A 54 -15.96 9.88 15.16
C HIS A 54 -15.09 10.59 16.20
N GLY A 55 -14.36 11.63 15.81
CA GLY A 55 -13.33 12.26 16.63
C GLY A 55 -11.96 11.62 16.43
N PHE A 56 -10.91 12.42 16.56
CA PHE A 56 -9.53 11.94 16.51
C PHE A 56 -9.15 11.35 17.87
N LYS A 57 -8.52 10.18 17.91
CA LYS A 57 -7.89 9.66 19.15
C LYS A 57 -6.90 10.69 19.68
N GLU A 58 -6.73 10.75 21.00
CA GLU A 58 -5.68 11.55 21.62
C GLU A 58 -4.33 11.25 20.97
N ASN A 59 -3.78 12.28 20.33
CA ASN A 59 -2.64 12.14 19.47
C ASN A 59 -1.38 12.20 20.32
N LYS A 60 -0.56 11.14 20.31
CA LYS A 60 0.77 11.16 20.95
C LYS A 60 1.73 12.16 20.29
N PHE A 61 1.40 12.64 19.09
CA PHE A 61 2.26 13.50 18.26
C PHE A 61 1.52 14.77 17.81
N PRO A 62 2.24 15.84 17.47
CA PRO A 62 1.65 17.05 16.88
C PRO A 62 0.86 16.74 15.61
N SER A 63 -0.25 17.46 15.39
CA SER A 63 -1.19 17.20 14.29
C SER A 63 -0.56 17.17 12.90
N TRP A 64 0.55 17.88 12.68
CA TRP A 64 1.26 17.91 11.40
C TRP A 64 2.07 16.63 11.11
N VAL A 65 2.53 15.92 12.15
CA VAL A 65 3.30 14.66 12.02
C VAL A 65 2.37 13.46 11.79
N TYR A 66 1.08 13.64 12.09
CA TYR A 66 0.11 12.55 12.10
C TYR A 66 -0.09 11.88 10.73
N ALA A 67 -0.34 12.68 9.68
CA ALA A 67 -0.59 12.15 8.35
C ALA A 67 0.63 11.41 7.76
N PRO A 68 1.86 11.94 7.87
CA PRO A 68 3.07 11.18 7.54
C PRO A 68 3.22 9.88 8.32
N TRP A 69 2.88 9.87 9.62
CA TRP A 69 3.00 8.68 10.46
C TRP A 69 2.06 7.54 10.04
N VAL A 70 0.77 7.86 9.80
CA VAL A 70 -0.20 6.87 9.31
C VAL A 70 0.17 6.36 7.93
N TRP A 71 0.63 7.27 7.05
CA TRP A 71 1.08 6.90 5.72
C TRP A 71 2.25 5.92 5.80
N TYR A 72 3.28 6.24 6.59
CA TYR A 72 4.45 5.39 6.75
C TYR A 72 4.11 4.05 7.43
N GLY A 73 3.23 4.06 8.42
CA GLY A 73 2.73 2.84 9.07
C GLY A 73 2.04 1.90 8.09
N PHE A 74 1.15 2.41 7.23
CA PHE A 74 0.53 1.58 6.18
C PHE A 74 1.53 1.16 5.11
N PHE A 75 2.41 2.08 4.68
CA PHE A 75 3.41 1.83 3.64
C PHE A 75 4.38 0.71 4.04
N SER A 76 4.89 0.74 5.28
CA SER A 76 5.77 -0.31 5.82
C SER A 76 5.06 -1.65 5.96
N VAL A 77 3.83 -1.68 6.47
CA VAL A 77 3.00 -2.91 6.55
C VAL A 77 2.71 -3.50 5.19
N SER A 78 2.34 -2.66 4.22
CA SER A 78 2.03 -3.14 2.88
C SER A 78 3.26 -3.60 2.09
N LEU A 79 4.48 -3.24 2.49
CA LEU A 79 5.71 -3.69 1.84
C LEU A 79 6.37 -4.89 2.51
N TRP A 80 6.45 -4.91 3.84
CA TRP A 80 7.31 -5.86 4.58
C TRP A 80 6.75 -6.35 5.91
N ASP A 81 5.80 -5.64 6.53
CA ASP A 81 5.45 -5.90 7.93
C ASP A 81 4.19 -6.78 8.11
N LYS A 82 4.09 -7.43 9.27
CA LYS A 82 2.92 -8.29 9.57
C LYS A 82 1.65 -7.45 9.72
N PRO A 83 0.48 -7.94 9.25
CA PRO A 83 -0.78 -7.23 9.36
C PRO A 83 -1.14 -7.03 10.85
N GLY A 84 -1.27 -5.76 11.28
CA GLY A 84 -1.70 -5.42 12.64
C GLY A 84 -0.98 -4.23 13.30
N SER A 85 0.09 -3.67 12.72
CA SER A 85 0.84 -2.57 13.35
C SER A 85 0.33 -1.15 13.04
N ILE A 86 -0.75 -1.02 12.25
CA ILE A 86 -1.24 0.28 11.82
C ILE A 86 -2.07 0.94 12.92
N ASN A 87 -1.49 1.92 13.60
CA ASN A 87 -2.22 2.81 14.50
C ASN A 87 -3.12 3.76 13.68
N HIS A 88 -4.32 3.31 13.34
CA HIS A 88 -5.32 4.13 12.66
C HIS A 88 -6.09 5.04 13.63
N LEU A 89 -6.62 6.15 13.11
CA LEU A 89 -7.56 7.00 13.82
C LEU A 89 -8.73 6.13 14.29
N GLY A 90 -9.03 6.18 15.59
CA GLY A 90 -10.21 5.52 16.13
C GLY A 90 -11.42 6.00 15.35
N GLY A 91 -12.12 5.07 14.72
CA GLY A 91 -13.30 5.35 13.92
C GLY A 91 -13.81 4.07 13.27
N ALA A 92 -15.11 4.02 13.03
CA ALA A 92 -15.76 2.88 12.45
C ALA A 92 -15.86 3.06 10.93
N GLY A 93 -15.35 2.08 10.18
CA GLY A 93 -15.39 2.10 8.72
C GLY A 93 -14.70 0.88 8.12
N VAL A 94 -14.87 0.71 6.81
CA VAL A 94 -14.25 -0.38 6.06
C VAL A 94 -13.47 0.21 4.91
N TRP A 95 -12.17 -0.11 4.86
CA TRP A 95 -11.31 0.19 3.72
C TRP A 95 -11.14 -1.07 2.88
N LYS A 96 -11.58 -1.03 1.61
CA LYS A 96 -11.49 -2.15 0.66
C LYS A 96 -10.44 -1.93 -0.44
N GLY A 97 -9.78 -0.79 -0.44
CA GLY A 97 -8.76 -0.45 -1.44
C GLY A 97 -8.68 1.04 -1.74
N VAL A 98 -7.79 1.38 -2.67
CA VAL A 98 -7.65 2.74 -3.20
C VAL A 98 -8.99 3.22 -3.74
N GLY A 99 -9.53 4.30 -3.18
CA GLY A 99 -10.79 4.91 -3.62
C GLY A 99 -12.07 4.15 -3.25
N ASN A 100 -11.98 2.96 -2.64
CA ASN A 100 -13.14 2.18 -2.20
C ASN A 100 -13.09 2.00 -0.68
N TRP A 101 -13.72 2.93 0.03
CA TRP A 101 -13.81 2.91 1.48
C TRP A 101 -15.11 3.58 1.93
N THR A 102 -15.63 3.12 3.07
CA THR A 102 -16.87 3.61 3.65
C THR A 102 -16.63 3.95 5.11
N VAL A 103 -17.03 5.15 5.52
CA VAL A 103 -17.02 5.59 6.91
C VAL A 103 -18.43 5.40 7.46
N PHE A 104 -18.57 4.68 8.56
CA PHE A 104 -19.87 4.53 9.20
C PHE A 104 -20.25 5.83 9.92
N PRO A 105 -21.53 6.24 9.94
CA PRO A 105 -21.97 7.42 10.67
C PRO A 105 -21.86 7.22 12.19
N VAL A 106 -21.72 8.33 12.95
CA VAL A 106 -21.69 8.30 14.43
C VAL A 106 -23.04 7.94 15.04
N LYS A 107 -24.12 8.37 14.38
CA LYS A 107 -25.51 8.10 14.81
C LYS A 107 -26.14 7.20 13.76
N GLU A 108 -26.81 6.12 14.21
CA GLU A 108 -27.74 5.39 13.34
C GLU A 108 -28.76 6.39 12.82
N ALA A 109 -28.98 6.42 11.50
CA ALA A 109 -30.05 7.25 10.93
C ALA A 109 -31.35 6.85 11.62
N GLU A 110 -32.10 7.84 12.14
CA GLU A 110 -33.41 7.58 12.72
C GLU A 110 -34.21 6.72 11.73
N PRO A 111 -34.84 5.62 12.19
CA PRO A 111 -35.62 4.78 11.30
C PRO A 111 -36.67 5.67 10.64
N CYS A 112 -36.75 5.60 9.31
CA CYS A 112 -37.78 6.30 8.56
C CYS A 112 -39.15 5.91 9.15
N LEU A 113 -39.82 6.87 9.80
CA LEU A 113 -41.22 6.74 10.22
C LEU A 113 -42.14 6.71 8.99
#